data_AF-A0A3D5SW18-F1
#
_entry.id   AF-A0A3D5SW18-F1
#
_cell.length_a   1.000
_cell.length_b   1.000
_cell.length_c   1.000
_cell.angle_alpha   90.00
_cell.angle_beta   90.00
_cell.angle_gamma   90.00
#
_symmetry.space_group_name_H-M   'P 1'
#
loop_
_entity.id
_entity.type
_entity.pdbx_description
1 polymer ?
#
loop_
_entity_poly.entity_id
_entity_poly.type
_entity_poly.pdbx_seq_one_letter_code
_entity_poly.pdbx_strand_id
1 'polypeptide(L)' 'YGMSGDAHHITAPCEDGEGAARCMVNALRNSQSALADVDYINAHGT' A
#
# COMPACT_ATOMS: atom_id res chain seq x y z
N TYR A 1 9.73 5.02 -2.02
CA TYR A 1 8.98 4.89 -0.74
C TYR A 1 7.61 5.54 -0.89
N GLY A 2 6.59 5.04 -0.18
CA GLY A 2 5.20 5.54 -0.25
C GLY A 2 4.53 5.52 1.12
N MET A 3 3.57 6.41 1.34
CA MET A 3 2.80 6.53 2.58
C MET A 3 1.36 6.94 2.27
N SER A 4 0.44 6.50 3.13
CA SER A 4 -0.98 6.83 3.14
C SER A 4 -1.55 6.52 4.54
N GLY A 5 -2.83 6.79 4.74
CA GLY A 5 -3.57 6.37 5.93
C GLY A 5 -5.05 6.14 5.60
N ASP A 6 -5.65 5.23 6.34
CA ASP A 6 -7.02 4.74 6.15
C ASP A 6 -8.09 5.74 6.61
N ALA A 7 -7.79 6.55 7.64
CA ALA A 7 -8.72 7.53 8.23
C ALA A 7 -10.12 6.96 8.59
N HIS A 8 -10.18 5.68 8.97
CA HIS A 8 -11.44 4.95 9.16
C HIS A 8 -11.74 4.64 10.62
N HIS A 9 -10.96 3.76 11.24
CA HIS A 9 -11.19 3.30 12.60
C HIS A 9 -9.86 3.15 13.36
N ILE A 10 -9.92 3.19 14.69
CA ILE A 10 -8.73 3.22 15.55
C ILE A 10 -7.93 1.90 15.54
N THR A 11 -8.59 0.76 15.23
CA THR A 11 -7.96 -0.58 15.23
C THR A 11 -8.39 -1.44 14.05
N ALA A 12 -9.69 -1.50 13.76
CA ALA A 12 -10.21 -2.19 12.59
C ALA A 12 -9.65 -1.62 11.28
N PRO A 13 -9.26 -2.47 10.32
CA PRO A 13 -8.83 -2.03 9.00
C PRO A 13 -10.01 -1.49 8.18
N CYS A 14 -9.73 -0.67 7.16
CA CYS A 14 -10.71 -0.40 6.11
C CYS A 14 -11.12 -1.69 5.40
N GLU A 15 -12.42 -1.92 5.21
CA GLU A 15 -12.94 -3.10 4.49
C GLU A 15 -12.41 -3.21 3.05
N ASP A 16 -12.14 -2.07 2.42
CA ASP A 16 -11.67 -1.98 1.03
C ASP A 16 -10.14 -1.92 0.88
N GLY A 17 -9.40 -1.78 1.98
CA GLY A 17 -7.93 -1.66 1.97
C GLY A 17 -7.39 -0.47 1.18
N GLU A 18 -8.18 0.57 0.95
CA GLU A 18 -7.86 1.68 0.04
C GLU A 18 -6.56 2.41 0.41
N GLY A 19 -6.32 2.62 1.71
CA GLY A 19 -5.09 3.25 2.18
C GLY A 19 -3.86 2.40 1.86
N ALA A 20 -3.87 1.10 2.15
CA ALA A 20 -2.77 0.20 1.80
C ALA A 20 -2.48 0.20 0.28
N ALA A 21 -3.53 0.17 -0.56
CA ALA A 21 -3.38 0.24 -2.02
C ALA A 21 -2.72 1.56 -2.46
N ARG A 22 -3.14 2.70 -1.90
CA ARG A 22 -2.51 4.00 -2.16
C ARG A 22 -1.05 4.06 -1.72
N CYS A 23 -0.71 3.44 -0.60
CA CYS A 23 0.68 3.35 -0.13
C CYS A 23 1.57 2.70 -1.19
N MET A 24 1.16 1.53 -1.70
CA MET A 24 1.89 0.79 -2.72
C MET A 24 2.00 1.55 -4.03
N VAL A 25 0.90 2.17 -4.50
CA VAL A 25 0.91 3.01 -5.72
C VAL A 25 1.85 4.20 -5.58
N ASN A 26 1.84 4.88 -4.43
CA ASN A 26 2.75 5.99 -4.16
C ASN A 26 4.21 5.53 -4.13
N ALA A 27 4.48 4.33 -3.59
CA ALA A 27 5.82 3.76 -3.55
C ALA A 27 6.38 3.48 -4.96
N LEU A 28 5.57 2.86 -5.83
CA LEU A 28 5.92 2.60 -7.24
C LEU A 28 6.13 3.89 -8.04
N ARG A 29 5.25 4.88 -7.84
CA ARG A 29 5.40 6.22 -8.47
C ARG A 29 6.70 6.89 -8.06
N ASN A 30 7.06 6.80 -6.78
CA ASN A 30 8.30 7.37 -6.27
C ASN A 30 9.56 6.65 -6.79
N SER A 31 9.50 5.33 -6.99
CA SER A 31 10.61 4.55 -7.55
C SER A 31 10.68 4.60 -9.08
N GLN A 32 9.66 5.13 -9.75
CA GLN A 32 9.49 5.11 -11.20
C GLN A 32 9.51 3.69 -11.80
N SER A 33 9.09 2.70 -11.00
CA SER A 33 9.02 1.29 -11.42
C SER A 33 7.61 0.95 -11.91
N ALA A 34 7.51 0.05 -12.88
CA ALA A 34 6.23 -0.51 -13.27
C ALA A 34 5.79 -1.56 -12.24
N LEU A 35 4.48 -1.77 -12.12
CA LEU A 35 3.94 -2.85 -11.28
C LEU A 35 4.45 -4.23 -11.72
N ALA A 36 4.65 -4.42 -13.03
CA ALA A 36 5.16 -5.66 -13.60
C ALA A 36 6.62 -5.98 -13.22
N ASP A 37 7.37 -5.01 -12.70
CA ASP A 37 8.75 -5.20 -12.25
C ASP A 37 8.83 -5.77 -10.82
N VAL A 38 7.70 -6.00 -10.15
CA VAL A 38 7.64 -6.50 -8.77
C VAL A 38 7.49 -8.02 -8.77
N ASP A 39 8.57 -8.73 -8.46
CA ASP A 39 8.58 -10.20 -8.40
C ASP A 39 8.11 -10.74 -7.03
N TYR A 40 8.35 -9.99 -5.96
CA TYR A 40 8.14 -10.44 -4.59
C TYR A 40 7.63 -9.31 -3.70
N ILE A 41 6.65 -9.64 -2.85
CA ILE A 41 6.10 -8.75 -1.84
C ILE A 41 6.19 -9.44 -0.49
N ASN A 42 6.90 -8.82 0.46
CA ASN A 42 6.84 -9.21 1.86
C ASN A 42 5.64 -8.51 2.53
N ALA A 43 4.57 -9.25 2.80
CA ALA A 43 3.31 -8.69 3.30
C ALA A 43 3.36 -8.34 4.80
N HIS A 44 2.44 -7.47 5.24
CA HIS A 44 2.29 -7.15 6.67
C HIS A 44 1.80 -8.37 7.48
N GLY A 45 0.77 -9.07 7.00
CA GLY A 45 0.45 -10.44 7.40
C GLY A 45 -0.17 -10.66 8.78
N THR A 46 -0.92 -9.68 9.32
CA THR A 46 -1.68 -9.79 10.58
C THR A 46 -3.08 -9.25 10.45
#